data_AF-A0A382P4B0-F1
#
_entry.id   AF-A0A382P4B0-F1
#
_cell.length_a   1.000
_cell.length_b   1.000
_cell.length_c   1.000
_cell.angle_alpha   90.00
_cell.angle_beta   90.00
_cell.angle_gamma   90.00
#
_symmetry.space_group_name_H-M   'P 1'
#
loop_
_entity.id
_entity.type
_entity.pdbx_description
1 polymer ?
#
loop_
_entity_poly.entity_id
_entity_poly.type
_entity_poly.pdbx_seq_one_letter_code
_entity_poly.pdbx_strand_id
1 'polypeptide(L)'
;MTYSFHKQTFATAEKAWQELLPQSASNNVFLTPYWQKVYWETMGSNDEELLLFTFSEDDHVIGIAPMVRKDGVITFLGSTDLWDNHDFIVKEGREGMFLDAFLEYLEQEEHTEIRLESLLEDSYTVSLLPSLAVAKGYSVDLVREDCLMGV
;
A
#
# COMPACT_ATOMS: atom_id res chain seq x y z
N MET A 1 19.73 -6.61 -10.90
CA MET A 1 18.33 -6.83 -10.52
C MET A 1 17.57 -5.65 -11.05
N THR A 2 16.61 -5.88 -11.93
CA THR A 2 15.79 -4.82 -12.51
C THR A 2 14.42 -4.94 -11.89
N TYR A 3 13.96 -3.90 -11.20
CA TYR A 3 12.59 -3.78 -10.75
C TYR A 3 11.84 -2.82 -11.67
N SER A 4 10.52 -3.00 -11.74
CA SER A 4 9.65 -2.11 -12.50
C SER A 4 8.32 -1.88 -11.78
N PHE A 5 7.79 -0.67 -11.96
CA PHE A 5 6.47 -0.27 -11.49
C PHE A 5 5.56 -0.13 -12.69
N HIS A 6 4.37 -0.70 -12.58
CA HIS A 6 3.35 -0.57 -13.60
C HIS A 6 2.06 -0.15 -12.93
N LYS A 7 1.51 1.00 -13.37
CA LYS A 7 0.15 1.41 -13.00
C LYS A 7 -0.82 0.39 -13.59
N GLN A 8 -1.76 -0.06 -12.77
CA GLN A 8 -2.74 -1.07 -13.12
C GLN A 8 -4.16 -0.56 -12.94
N THR A 9 -5.09 -1.31 -13.51
CA THR A 9 -6.51 -1.28 -13.15
C THR A 9 -6.81 -2.52 -12.29
N PHE A 10 -7.96 -2.56 -11.63
CA PHE A 10 -8.38 -3.78 -10.94
C PHE A 10 -8.39 -5.00 -11.87
N ALA A 11 -8.87 -4.84 -13.11
CA ALA A 11 -8.94 -5.94 -14.08
C ALA A 11 -7.55 -6.48 -14.47
N THR A 12 -6.55 -5.61 -14.61
CA THR A 12 -5.19 -6.03 -15.01
C THR A 12 -4.36 -6.55 -13.84
N ALA A 13 -4.62 -6.08 -12.61
CA ALA A 13 -3.95 -6.56 -11.41
C ALA A 13 -4.56 -7.84 -10.82
N GLU A 14 -5.85 -8.13 -11.06
CA GLU A 14 -6.63 -9.15 -10.35
C GLU A 14 -5.94 -10.51 -10.27
N LYS A 15 -5.45 -11.05 -11.40
CA LYS A 15 -4.80 -12.35 -11.43
C LYS A 15 -3.54 -12.39 -10.56
N ALA A 16 -2.62 -11.45 -10.78
CA ALA A 16 -1.38 -11.36 -10.01
C ALA A 16 -1.65 -11.13 -8.52
N TRP A 17 -2.69 -10.35 -8.20
CA TRP A 17 -3.11 -10.08 -6.83
C TRP A 17 -3.63 -11.34 -6.13
N GLN A 18 -4.50 -12.11 -6.78
CA GLN A 18 -5.01 -13.37 -6.23
C GLN A 18 -3.89 -14.40 -6.02
N GLU A 19 -2.87 -14.41 -6.89
CA GLU A 19 -1.69 -15.29 -6.76
C GLU A 19 -0.73 -14.82 -5.66
N LEU A 20 -0.57 -13.51 -5.47
CA LEU A 20 0.38 -12.91 -4.53
C LEU A 20 -0.14 -12.86 -3.09
N LEU A 21 -1.42 -12.53 -2.89
CA LEU A 21 -1.98 -12.31 -1.56
C LEU A 21 -1.78 -13.49 -0.60
N PRO A 22 -1.94 -14.77 -1.00
CA PRO A 22 -1.66 -15.91 -0.13
C PRO A 22 -0.19 -16.06 0.28
N GLN A 23 0.73 -15.38 -0.41
CA GLN A 23 2.18 -15.36 -0.13
C GLN A 23 2.60 -14.12 0.67
N SER A 24 1.66 -13.25 1.03
CA SER A 24 1.90 -12.06 1.85
C SER A 24 1.69 -12.37 3.33
N ALA A 25 2.52 -11.80 4.19
CA ALA A 25 2.32 -11.84 5.63
C ALA A 25 0.99 -11.18 6.05
N SER A 26 0.49 -10.22 5.25
CA SER A 26 -0.74 -9.47 5.52
C SER A 26 -1.99 -10.09 4.88
N ASN A 27 -1.97 -11.40 4.57
CA ASN A 27 -3.06 -12.12 3.89
C ASN A 27 -4.41 -12.06 4.66
N ASN A 28 -5.25 -11.08 4.32
CA ASN A 28 -6.56 -10.88 4.92
C ASN A 28 -7.63 -10.52 3.88
N VAL A 29 -8.90 -10.61 4.26
CA VAL A 29 -10.04 -10.38 3.36
C VAL A 29 -10.10 -8.94 2.81
N PHE A 30 -9.68 -7.96 3.60
CA PHE A 30 -9.70 -6.54 3.23
C PHE A 30 -8.63 -6.18 2.19
N LEU A 31 -7.58 -6.99 2.09
CA LEU A 31 -6.56 -6.88 1.04
C LEU A 31 -6.88 -7.70 -0.21
N THR A 32 -8.05 -8.34 -0.29
CA THR A 32 -8.46 -9.02 -1.52
C THR A 32 -8.79 -8.02 -2.63
N PRO A 33 -8.49 -8.35 -3.90
CA PRO A 33 -8.81 -7.48 -5.02
C PRO A 33 -10.33 -7.23 -5.13
N TYR A 34 -11.14 -8.21 -4.72
CA TYR A 34 -12.60 -8.07 -4.71
C TYR A 34 -13.06 -7.03 -3.69
N TRP A 35 -12.60 -7.12 -2.44
CA TRP A 35 -12.98 -6.16 -1.40
C TRP A 35 -12.56 -4.73 -1.76
N GLN A 36 -11.29 -4.57 -2.16
CA GLN A 36 -10.71 -3.28 -2.54
C GLN A 36 -11.45 -2.67 -3.75
N LYS A 37 -11.80 -3.48 -4.74
CA LYS A 37 -12.59 -3.02 -5.90
C LYS A 37 -13.99 -2.58 -5.49
N VAL A 38 -14.71 -3.39 -4.71
CA VAL A 38 -16.07 -3.05 -4.27
C VAL A 38 -16.05 -1.77 -3.44
N TYR A 39 -15.07 -1.61 -2.54
CA TYR A 39 -14.91 -0.38 -1.78
C TYR A 39 -14.69 0.82 -2.69
N TRP A 40 -13.73 0.74 -3.62
CA TRP A 40 -13.44 1.80 -4.58
C TRP A 40 -14.67 2.20 -5.40
N GLU A 41 -15.43 1.22 -5.91
CA GLU A 41 -16.59 1.47 -6.77
C GLU A 41 -17.82 2.00 -6.02
N THR A 42 -17.92 1.77 -4.70
CA THR A 42 -19.11 2.11 -3.91
C THR A 42 -18.92 3.29 -2.97
N MET A 43 -17.73 3.45 -2.41
CA MET A 43 -17.39 4.43 -1.39
C MET A 43 -16.33 5.43 -1.85
N GLY A 44 -15.59 5.14 -2.92
CA GLY A 44 -14.60 6.06 -3.48
C GLY A 44 -15.23 7.38 -3.92
N SER A 45 -14.50 8.48 -3.76
CA SER A 45 -14.93 9.79 -4.23
C SER A 45 -14.47 10.07 -5.67
N ASN A 46 -15.21 10.90 -6.40
CA ASN A 46 -14.78 11.38 -7.72
C ASN A 46 -13.53 12.28 -7.66
N ASP A 47 -13.21 12.80 -6.48
CA ASP A 47 -12.04 13.65 -6.24
C ASP A 47 -10.78 12.83 -5.89
N GLU A 48 -10.90 11.50 -5.84
CA GLU A 48 -9.79 10.59 -5.57
C GLU A 48 -9.23 10.02 -6.87
N GLU A 49 -7.91 9.93 -6.97
CA GLU A 49 -7.21 9.24 -8.03
C GLU A 49 -6.77 7.86 -7.55
N LEU A 50 -7.17 6.80 -8.26
CA LEU A 50 -6.69 5.45 -8.00
C LEU A 50 -5.21 5.31 -8.39
N LEU A 51 -4.38 4.96 -7.41
CA LEU A 51 -2.97 4.66 -7.55
C LEU A 51 -2.74 3.17 -7.25
N LEU A 52 -3.17 2.30 -8.17
CA LEU A 52 -2.94 0.87 -8.06
C LEU A 52 -1.70 0.47 -8.85
N PHE A 53 -0.68 -0.04 -8.15
CA PHE A 53 0.59 -0.42 -8.76
C PHE A 53 0.96 -1.88 -8.51
N THR A 54 1.55 -2.52 -9.51
CA THR A 54 2.29 -3.77 -9.38
C THR A 54 3.78 -3.51 -9.45
N PHE A 55 4.53 -4.24 -8.63
CA PHE A 55 5.97 -4.15 -8.49
C PHE A 55 6.55 -5.49 -8.87
N SER A 56 7.40 -5.51 -9.89
CA SER A 56 7.96 -6.73 -10.44
C SER A 56 9.46 -6.80 -10.20
N GLU A 57 9.95 -7.97 -9.78
CA GLU A 57 11.38 -8.35 -9.79
C GLU A 57 11.56 -9.36 -10.93
N ASP A 58 12.39 -9.05 -11.92
CA ASP A 58 12.68 -9.93 -13.06
C ASP A 58 11.39 -10.54 -13.69
N ASP A 59 10.44 -9.66 -14.03
CA ASP A 59 9.11 -9.96 -14.59
C ASP A 59 8.11 -10.72 -13.68
N HIS A 60 8.45 -10.95 -12.41
CA HIS A 60 7.55 -11.57 -11.43
C HIS A 60 6.99 -10.51 -10.49
N VAL A 61 5.66 -10.41 -10.40
CA VAL A 61 5.01 -9.51 -9.44
C VAL A 61 5.32 -9.98 -8.02
N ILE A 62 6.01 -9.15 -7.27
CA ILE A 62 6.40 -9.39 -5.87
C ILE A 62 5.66 -8.47 -4.89
N GLY A 63 4.99 -7.43 -5.39
CA GLY A 63 4.31 -6.45 -4.58
C GLY A 63 3.17 -5.77 -5.31
N ILE A 64 2.13 -5.40 -4.57
CA ILE A 64 1.00 -4.62 -5.03
C ILE A 64 0.70 -3.54 -4.00
N ALA A 65 0.58 -2.31 -4.48
CA ALA A 65 0.22 -1.15 -3.68
C ALA A 65 -1.15 -0.62 -4.14
N PRO A 66 -2.24 -0.95 -3.44
CA PRO A 66 -3.52 -0.30 -3.65
C PRO A 66 -3.57 0.99 -2.85
N MET A 67 -3.45 2.12 -3.54
CA MET A 67 -3.43 3.44 -2.93
C MET A 67 -4.41 4.38 -3.63
N VAL A 68 -4.68 5.51 -2.99
CA VAL A 68 -5.40 6.63 -3.58
C VAL A 68 -4.65 7.93 -3.34
N ARG A 69 -4.83 8.88 -4.25
CA ARG A 69 -4.36 10.26 -4.08
C ARG A 69 -5.54 11.20 -4.02
N LYS A 70 -5.52 12.13 -3.07
CA LYS A 70 -6.49 13.21 -2.93
C LYS A 70 -5.81 14.46 -2.41
N ASP A 71 -5.99 15.59 -3.10
CA ASP A 71 -5.42 16.89 -2.70
C ASP A 71 -3.90 16.85 -2.42
N GLY A 72 -3.16 16.03 -3.18
CA GLY A 72 -1.72 15.85 -3.02
C GLY A 72 -1.29 14.90 -1.89
N VAL A 73 -2.23 14.32 -1.15
CA VAL A 73 -1.95 13.30 -0.12
C VAL A 73 -2.17 11.91 -0.70
N ILE A 74 -1.21 11.01 -0.48
CA ILE A 74 -1.31 9.59 -0.86
C ILE A 74 -1.64 8.76 0.38
N THR A 75 -2.68 7.94 0.31
CA THR A 75 -3.09 7.00 1.37
C THR A 75 -3.29 5.60 0.81
N PHE A 76 -3.46 4.62 1.70
CA PHE A 76 -4.00 3.32 1.28
C PHE A 76 -5.39 3.49 0.66
N LEU A 77 -5.72 2.60 -0.28
CA LEU A 77 -7.09 2.44 -0.74
C LEU A 77 -7.91 1.78 0.39
N GLY A 78 -8.93 2.49 0.84
CA GLY A 78 -9.74 2.10 1.99
C GLY A 78 -10.20 3.31 2.79
N SER A 79 -10.85 3.06 3.92
CA SER A 79 -11.07 4.05 4.97
C SER A 79 -10.91 3.37 6.31
N THR A 80 -10.30 4.09 7.24
CA THR A 80 -10.14 3.69 8.65
C THR A 80 -11.49 3.66 9.39
N ASP A 81 -12.57 4.21 8.80
CA ASP A 81 -13.91 4.15 9.40
C ASP A 81 -14.54 2.74 9.33
N LEU A 82 -14.07 1.89 8.42
CA LEU A 82 -14.68 0.58 8.14
C LEU A 82 -13.85 -0.61 8.62
N TRP A 83 -12.52 -0.55 8.51
CA TRP A 83 -11.63 -1.60 9.01
C TRP A 83 -10.21 -1.10 9.29
N ASP A 84 -9.59 -1.67 10.33
CA ASP A 84 -8.26 -1.27 10.80
C ASP A 84 -7.18 -2.29 10.39
N ASN A 85 -7.09 -2.60 9.09
CA ASN A 85 -6.14 -3.59 8.57
C ASN A 85 -5.72 -3.27 7.14
N HIS A 86 -5.05 -2.13 6.96
CA HIS A 86 -4.39 -1.78 5.71
C HIS A 86 -2.96 -2.28 5.68
N ASP A 87 -2.47 -2.62 4.49
CA ASP A 87 -1.05 -2.83 4.22
C ASP A 87 -0.82 -2.93 2.72
N PHE A 88 0.45 -2.99 2.33
CA PHE A 88 0.86 -3.45 1.02
C PHE A 88 0.71 -4.97 0.90
N ILE A 89 0.41 -5.46 -0.30
CA ILE A 89 0.40 -6.89 -0.59
C ILE A 89 1.78 -7.23 -1.15
N VAL A 90 2.69 -7.71 -0.31
CA VAL A 90 4.07 -7.99 -0.69
C VAL A 90 4.42 -9.44 -0.38
N LYS A 91 5.19 -10.07 -1.26
CA LYS A 91 5.70 -11.42 -1.03
C LYS A 91 6.60 -11.44 0.21
N GLU A 92 6.37 -12.42 1.08
CA GLU A 92 7.18 -12.58 2.29
C GLU A 92 8.68 -12.65 1.99
N GLY A 93 9.47 -11.84 2.69
CA GLY A 93 10.93 -11.72 2.50
C GLY A 93 11.36 -10.78 1.38
N ARG A 94 10.43 -10.08 0.72
CA ARG A 94 10.70 -9.05 -0.31
C ARG A 94 10.29 -7.64 0.10
N GLU A 95 9.83 -7.43 1.32
CA GLU A 95 9.27 -6.17 1.84
C GLU A 95 10.28 -5.03 1.80
N GLY A 96 11.51 -5.25 2.26
CA GLY A 96 12.54 -4.20 2.23
C GLY A 96 12.85 -3.71 0.81
N MET A 97 12.92 -4.63 -0.15
CA MET A 97 13.15 -4.28 -1.56
C MET A 97 11.93 -3.56 -2.17
N PHE A 98 10.72 -4.03 -1.85
CA PHE A 98 9.50 -3.36 -2.27
C PHE A 98 9.39 -1.95 -1.72
N LEU A 99 9.70 -1.73 -0.43
CA LEU A 99 9.57 -0.42 0.22
C LEU A 99 10.63 0.57 -0.28
N ASP A 100 11.86 0.11 -0.52
CA ASP A 100 12.90 0.94 -1.13
C ASP A 100 12.49 1.39 -2.53
N ALA A 101 12.01 0.45 -3.34
CA ALA A 101 11.45 0.72 -4.67
C ALA A 101 10.25 1.67 -4.58
N PHE A 102 9.31 1.44 -3.66
CA PHE A 102 8.15 2.30 -3.45
C PHE A 102 8.55 3.75 -3.16
N LEU A 103 9.56 3.97 -2.32
CA LEU A 103 10.07 5.32 -2.05
C LEU A 103 10.69 5.98 -3.28
N GLU A 104 11.40 5.23 -4.13
CA GLU A 104 11.92 5.79 -5.39
C GLU A 104 10.81 6.15 -6.37
N TYR A 105 9.73 5.37 -6.41
CA TYR A 105 8.54 5.75 -7.17
C TYR A 105 7.93 7.04 -6.63
N LEU A 106 7.84 7.20 -5.31
CA LEU A 106 7.32 8.41 -4.69
C LEU A 106 8.17 9.65 -5.02
N GLU A 107 9.49 9.53 -5.12
CA GLU A 107 10.36 10.65 -5.54
C GLU A 107 10.04 11.15 -6.97
N GLN A 108 9.46 10.32 -7.83
CA GLN A 108 9.06 10.67 -9.20
C GLN A 108 7.67 11.29 -9.27
N GLU A 109 6.88 11.16 -8.21
CA GLU A 109 5.49 11.59 -8.15
C GLU A 109 5.36 12.87 -7.32
N GLU A 110 4.56 13.82 -7.80
CA GLU A 110 4.24 15.00 -7.00
C GLU A 110 3.29 14.58 -5.86
N HIS A 111 3.75 14.76 -4.61
CA HIS A 111 2.97 14.50 -3.41
C HIS A 111 3.41 15.46 -2.30
N THR A 112 2.44 15.87 -1.48
CA THR A 112 2.67 16.73 -0.32
C THR A 112 2.89 15.91 0.94
N GLU A 113 2.18 14.78 1.06
CA GLU A 113 2.16 13.93 2.24
C GLU A 113 1.86 12.48 1.82
N ILE A 114 2.46 11.53 2.52
CA ILE A 114 2.10 10.11 2.43
C ILE A 114 1.61 9.72 3.82
N ARG A 115 0.35 9.30 3.91
CA ARG A 115 -0.31 8.94 5.16
C ARG A 115 -0.77 7.50 5.09
N LEU A 116 -0.08 6.64 5.82
CA LEU A 116 -0.31 5.19 5.87
C LEU A 116 -0.88 4.84 7.25
N GLU A 117 -2.20 4.76 7.33
CA GLU A 117 -2.96 4.56 8.57
C GLU A 117 -3.48 3.12 8.67
N SER A 118 -3.78 2.69 9.90
CA SER A 118 -4.33 1.39 10.25
C SER A 118 -3.48 0.20 9.80
N LEU A 119 -2.16 0.37 9.93
CA LEU A 119 -1.17 -0.69 9.83
C LEU A 119 -1.12 -1.50 11.13
N LEU A 120 -0.99 -2.82 11.01
CA LEU A 120 -0.74 -3.68 12.17
C LEU A 120 0.65 -3.38 12.79
N GLU A 121 0.76 -3.46 14.12
CA GLU A 121 1.99 -3.16 14.86
C GLU A 121 3.17 -4.05 14.44
N ASP A 122 2.90 -5.28 14.00
CA ASP A 122 3.88 -6.26 13.51
C ASP A 122 4.08 -6.23 11.98
N SER A 123 3.45 -5.29 11.26
CA SER A 123 3.66 -5.13 9.82
C SER A 123 5.12 -4.77 9.50
N TYR A 124 5.63 -5.36 8.42
CA TYR A 124 6.94 -4.99 7.87
C TYR A 124 6.99 -3.53 7.40
N THR A 125 5.85 -2.97 7.00
CA THR A 125 5.75 -1.56 6.64
C THR A 125 6.08 -0.67 7.85
N VAL A 126 5.53 -0.97 9.03
CA VAL A 126 5.80 -0.21 10.27
C VAL A 126 7.26 -0.34 10.69
N SER A 127 7.84 -1.53 10.58
CA SER A 127 9.21 -1.78 11.06
C SER A 127 10.31 -1.30 10.11
N LEU A 128 10.09 -1.31 8.79
CA LEU A 128 11.12 -1.01 7.79
C LEU A 128 10.99 0.39 7.20
N LEU A 129 9.77 0.81 6.84
CA LEU A 129 9.54 2.05 6.08
C LEU A 129 10.11 3.30 6.75
N PRO A 130 9.97 3.52 8.08
CA PRO A 130 10.50 4.73 8.71
C PRO A 130 11.99 4.92 8.50
N SER A 131 12.77 3.84 8.65
CA SER A 131 14.22 3.89 8.49
C SER A 131 14.65 4.15 7.05
N LEU A 132 13.96 3.55 6.08
CA LEU A 132 14.22 3.72 4.65
C LEU A 132 13.84 5.13 4.19
N ALA A 133 12.68 5.64 4.64
CA ALA A 133 12.19 6.96 4.29
C ALA A 133 13.13 8.07 4.83
N VAL A 134 13.58 7.97 6.08
CA VAL A 134 14.57 8.91 6.64
C VAL A 134 15.88 8.88 5.84
N ALA A 135 16.33 7.70 5.41
CA ALA A 135 17.55 7.57 4.60
C ALA A 135 17.42 8.25 3.22
N LYS A 136 16.21 8.34 2.66
CA LYS A 136 15.91 9.10 1.43
C LYS A 136 15.53 10.58 1.68
N GLY A 137 15.61 11.04 2.93
CA GLY A 137 15.43 12.45 3.29
C GLY A 137 14.00 12.86 3.66
N TYR A 138 13.08 11.90 3.83
CA TYR A 138 11.75 12.17 4.35
C TYR A 138 11.77 12.50 5.84
N SER A 139 10.87 13.38 6.26
CA SER A 139 10.48 13.50 7.67
C SER A 139 9.40 12.47 7.94
N VAL A 140 9.62 11.60 8.94
CA VAL A 140 8.68 10.55 9.30
C VAL A 140 8.09 10.83 10.68
N ASP A 141 6.77 10.80 10.77
CA ASP A 141 6.04 10.77 12.03
C ASP A 141 5.38 9.40 12.17
N LEU A 142 5.70 8.68 13.25
CA LEU A 142 5.14 7.37 13.55
C LEU A 142 4.32 7.48 14.83
N VAL A 143 3.00 7.46 14.67
CA VAL A 143 2.04 7.58 15.76
C VAL A 143 1.33 6.26 15.94
N ARG A 144 1.27 5.77 17.18
CA ARG A 144 0.44 4.61 17.52
C ARG A 144 -1.02 5.05 17.49
N GLU A 145 -1.82 4.42 16.64
CA GLU A 145 -3.27 4.59 16.68
C GLU A 145 -3.80 3.97 17.98
N ASP A 146 -4.35 4.79 18.87
CA ASP A 146 -5.08 4.29 20.03
C ASP A 146 -6.36 3.65 19.49
N CYS A 147 -6.49 2.32 19.60
CA CYS A 147 -7.79 1.67 19.43
C CYS A 147 -8.73 2.34 20.43
N LEU A 148 -9.65 3.18 19.95
CA LEU A 148 -10.76 3.68 20.75
C LEU A 148 -11.60 2.47 21.17
N MET A 149 -11.20 1.85 22.28
CA MET A 149 -12.07 1.00 23.07
C MET A 149 -13.19 1.91 23.54
N GLY A 150 -14.35 1.77 22.91
CA GLY A 150 -15.56 2.47 23.31
C GLY A 150 -15.73 2.38 24.83
N VAL A 151 -15.93 3.54 25.46
CA VAL A 151 -16.43 3.64 26.84
C VAL A 151 -17.89 3.18 26.88
#